data_AF-D7RNQ4-F1
#
_entry.id   AF-D7RNQ4-F1
#
_cell.length_a   1.000
_cell.length_b   1.000
_cell.length_c   1.000
_cell.angle_alpha   90.00
_cell.angle_beta   90.00
_cell.angle_gamma   90.00
#
_symmetry.space_group_name_H-M   'P 1'
#
loop_
_entity.id
_entity.type
_entity.pdbx_description
1 polymer ?
#
loop_
_entity_poly.entity_id
_entity_poly.type
_entity_poly.pdbx_seq_one_letter_code
_entity_poly.pdbx_strand_id
1 'polypeptide(L)'
;EVEREELGLNGLLPAKVQALQEQVDQTYAQFQSKVSNLEKRLFLMEIFNTNHVLFYKLFSQHVVEFMPIVYDPTIADTIENYSELFVEPQGAAFLDINHPENIQSTLKNAANGRDIKLLVVSDAEGILGIGDWGVQGVDIAVGKLMVYTVAAGIDPSTVLAVVIDAGTNNEKLLKDPMYLGNKFNRVRGDKYYDFIDKFVNHAESLFPNLYLHWEDFGRSNASNILNSYKDKIATFNDDIQGTGIVVLAGVLGALKISGQKLTDQTYMSFGAGTAGMGIVKQLHEEMVEQG
;
A
#
# COMPACT_ATOMS: atom_id res chain seq x y z
N GLU A 1 -27.32 -4.71 -23.72
CA GLU A 1 -28.02 -5.92 -24.19
C GLU A 1 -27.12 -6.76 -25.07
N VAL A 2 -26.50 -6.19 -26.12
CA VAL A 2 -25.51 -6.87 -26.98
C VAL A 2 -24.41 -7.59 -26.18
N GLU A 3 -23.71 -6.90 -25.26
CA GLU A 3 -22.66 -7.52 -24.43
C GLU A 3 -23.19 -8.71 -23.59
N ARG A 4 -24.45 -8.67 -23.15
CA ARG A 4 -25.03 -9.78 -22.37
C ARG A 4 -25.24 -11.03 -23.24
N GLU A 5 -25.57 -10.85 -24.52
CA GLU A 5 -25.69 -11.95 -25.46
C GLU A 5 -24.31 -12.52 -25.81
N GLU A 6 -23.37 -11.65 -26.20
CA GLU A 6 -22.02 -12.05 -26.62
C GLU A 6 -21.24 -12.78 -25.52
N LEU A 7 -21.43 -12.38 -24.26
CA LEU A 7 -20.77 -12.97 -23.10
C LEU A 7 -21.60 -14.07 -22.40
N GLY A 8 -22.79 -14.41 -22.92
CA GLY A 8 -23.66 -15.44 -22.34
C GLY A 8 -24.24 -15.09 -20.96
N LEU A 9 -24.46 -13.81 -20.68
CA LEU A 9 -24.97 -13.28 -19.41
C LEU A 9 -26.50 -13.11 -19.39
N ASN A 10 -27.20 -13.45 -20.48
CA ASN A 10 -28.65 -13.39 -20.54
C ASN A 10 -29.28 -14.32 -19.48
N GLY A 11 -30.10 -13.74 -18.59
CA GLY A 11 -30.71 -14.46 -17.45
C GLY A 11 -29.86 -14.47 -16.17
N LEU A 12 -28.61 -14.01 -16.22
CA LEU A 12 -27.72 -13.90 -15.05
C LEU A 12 -27.76 -12.53 -14.38
N LEU A 13 -28.37 -11.53 -15.02
CA LEU A 13 -28.49 -10.16 -14.53
C LEU A 13 -29.95 -9.67 -14.64
N PRO A 14 -30.41 -8.79 -13.73
CA PRO A 14 -31.72 -8.13 -13.86
C PRO A 14 -31.88 -7.40 -15.20
N ALA A 15 -33.11 -7.32 -15.72
CA ALA A 15 -33.39 -6.80 -17.05
C ALA A 15 -33.01 -5.31 -17.24
N LYS A 16 -33.02 -4.50 -16.17
CA LYS A 16 -32.63 -3.09 -16.25
C LYS A 16 -31.16 -2.96 -16.65
N VAL A 17 -30.89 -2.19 -17.69
CA VAL A 17 -29.56 -1.69 -18.01
C VAL A 17 -29.37 -0.37 -17.26
N GLN A 18 -28.27 -0.25 -16.51
CA GLN A 18 -27.94 0.96 -15.77
C GLN A 18 -26.73 1.65 -16.41
N ALA A 19 -26.77 2.98 -16.47
CA ALA A 19 -25.58 3.77 -16.72
C ALA A 19 -24.63 3.71 -15.50
N LEU A 20 -23.33 3.89 -15.72
CA LEU A 20 -22.35 3.89 -14.63
C LEU A 20 -22.68 4.91 -13.54
N GLN A 21 -23.18 6.10 -13.91
CA GLN A 21 -23.57 7.11 -12.91
C GLN A 21 -24.76 6.65 -12.05
N GLU A 22 -25.75 5.93 -12.60
CA GLU A 22 -26.84 5.38 -11.79
C GLU A 22 -26.32 4.36 -10.77
N GLN A 23 -25.32 3.55 -11.16
CA GLN A 23 -24.67 2.62 -10.23
C GLN A 23 -23.89 3.35 -9.15
N VAL A 24 -23.21 4.45 -9.50
CA VAL A 24 -22.48 5.30 -8.54
C VAL A 24 -23.45 5.92 -7.53
N ASP A 25 -24.55 6.53 -7.99
CA ASP A 25 -25.54 7.15 -7.11
C ASP A 25 -26.16 6.11 -6.15
N GLN A 26 -26.49 4.92 -6.65
CA GLN A 26 -27.02 3.81 -5.85
C GLN A 26 -25.99 3.27 -4.85
N THR A 27 -24.71 3.17 -5.24
CA THR A 27 -23.62 2.69 -4.37
C THR A 27 -23.31 3.71 -3.29
N TYR A 28 -23.30 4.99 -3.63
CA TYR A 28 -23.11 6.08 -2.66
C TYR A 28 -24.25 6.12 -1.63
N ALA A 29 -25.51 5.92 -2.05
CA ALA A 29 -26.63 5.83 -1.11
C ALA A 29 -26.47 4.66 -0.11
N GLN A 30 -25.95 3.51 -0.55
CA GLN A 30 -25.64 2.37 0.33
C GLN A 30 -24.45 2.65 1.25
N PHE A 31 -23.43 3.37 0.77
CA PHE A 31 -22.32 3.83 1.60
C PHE A 31 -22.81 4.77 2.72
N GLN A 32 -23.70 5.72 2.40
CA GLN A 32 -24.28 6.65 3.38
C GLN A 32 -25.17 5.96 4.42
N SER A 33 -25.69 4.76 4.13
CA SER A 33 -26.49 3.99 5.10
C SER A 33 -25.65 3.23 6.12
N LYS A 34 -24.32 3.16 5.96
CA LYS A 34 -23.41 2.48 6.90
C LYS A 34 -23.16 3.36 8.12
N VAL A 35 -23.16 2.75 9.30
CA VAL A 35 -23.14 3.50 10.57
C VAL A 35 -21.70 3.85 10.97
N SER A 36 -20.79 2.89 10.86
CA SER A 36 -19.39 3.05 11.28
C SER A 36 -18.44 3.22 10.10
N ASN A 37 -17.27 3.80 10.34
CA ASN A 37 -16.23 3.90 9.31
C ASN A 37 -15.73 2.51 8.88
N LEU A 38 -15.67 1.55 9.81
CA LEU A 38 -15.33 0.16 9.49
C LEU A 38 -16.35 -0.46 8.52
N GLU A 39 -17.65 -0.31 8.79
CA GLU A 39 -18.70 -0.80 7.87
C GLU A 39 -18.62 -0.12 6.50
N LYS A 40 -18.33 1.20 6.48
CA LYS A 40 -18.09 1.94 5.24
C LYS A 40 -16.90 1.38 4.47
N ARG A 41 -15.78 1.12 5.13
CA ARG A 41 -14.58 0.55 4.52
C ARG A 41 -14.86 -0.86 3.97
N LEU A 42 -15.45 -1.75 4.77
CA LEU A 42 -15.79 -3.10 4.32
C LEU A 42 -16.71 -3.09 3.10
N PHE A 43 -17.70 -2.19 3.07
CA PHE A 43 -18.56 -2.00 1.91
C PHE A 43 -17.77 -1.52 0.68
N LEU A 44 -16.87 -0.54 0.84
CA LEU A 44 -16.03 -0.08 -0.27
C LEU A 44 -15.09 -1.18 -0.78
N MET A 45 -14.57 -2.05 0.10
CA MET A 45 -13.75 -3.20 -0.30
C MET A 45 -14.55 -4.26 -1.05
N GLU A 46 -15.81 -4.49 -0.69
CA GLU A 46 -16.71 -5.36 -1.45
C GLU A 46 -16.90 -4.83 -2.89
N ILE A 47 -17.09 -3.51 -3.04
CA ILE A 47 -17.17 -2.89 -4.38
C ILE A 47 -15.84 -2.98 -5.11
N PHE A 48 -14.72 -2.74 -4.43
CA PHE A 48 -13.38 -2.89 -5.02
C PHE A 48 -13.20 -4.29 -5.59
N ASN A 49 -13.51 -5.33 -4.82
CA ASN A 49 -13.28 -6.71 -5.23
C ASN A 49 -14.22 -7.19 -6.35
N THR A 50 -15.39 -6.58 -6.48
CA THR A 50 -16.41 -6.99 -7.47
C THR A 50 -16.42 -6.15 -8.74
N ASN A 51 -16.14 -4.85 -8.65
CA ASN A 51 -16.19 -3.92 -9.78
C ASN A 51 -15.23 -2.73 -9.58
N HIS A 52 -13.99 -2.90 -10.05
CA HIS A 52 -12.95 -1.87 -9.98
C HIS A 52 -13.37 -0.54 -10.66
N VAL A 53 -14.06 -0.60 -11.80
CA VAL A 53 -14.48 0.60 -12.54
C VAL A 53 -15.48 1.41 -11.70
N LEU A 54 -16.46 0.74 -11.09
CA LEU A 54 -17.42 1.38 -10.20
C LEU A 54 -16.75 1.94 -8.94
N PHE A 55 -15.86 1.16 -8.30
CA PHE A 55 -15.10 1.60 -7.14
C PHE A 55 -14.32 2.89 -7.42
N TYR A 56 -13.49 2.90 -8.46
CA TYR A 56 -12.66 4.07 -8.77
C TYR A 56 -13.49 5.25 -9.28
N LYS A 57 -14.58 5.01 -10.01
CA LYS A 57 -15.50 6.08 -10.41
C LYS A 57 -16.11 6.75 -9.18
N LEU A 58 -16.63 5.97 -8.24
CA LEU A 58 -17.19 6.46 -6.99
C LEU A 58 -16.13 7.20 -6.16
N PHE A 59 -14.97 6.59 -5.95
CA PHE A 59 -13.89 7.21 -5.16
C PHE A 59 -13.43 8.53 -5.78
N SER A 60 -13.30 8.62 -7.12
CA SER A 60 -12.92 9.86 -7.80
C SER A 60 -13.91 11.03 -7.59
N GLN A 61 -15.18 10.75 -7.30
CA GLN A 61 -16.20 11.77 -7.03
C GLN A 61 -16.23 12.22 -5.56
N HIS A 62 -15.65 11.41 -4.66
CA HIS A 62 -15.73 11.59 -3.21
C HIS A 62 -14.35 11.51 -2.53
N VAL A 63 -13.27 11.89 -3.22
CA VAL A 63 -11.88 11.69 -2.77
C VAL A 63 -11.64 12.13 -1.33
N VAL A 64 -12.07 13.34 -0.97
CA VAL A 64 -11.86 13.91 0.39
C VAL A 64 -12.59 13.11 1.46
N GLU A 65 -13.80 12.64 1.18
CA GLU A 65 -14.61 11.85 2.12
C GLU A 65 -14.10 10.42 2.25
N PHE A 66 -13.64 9.83 1.15
CA PHE A 66 -13.28 8.42 1.08
C PHE A 66 -11.83 8.16 1.50
N MET A 67 -10.93 9.13 1.32
CA MET A 67 -9.53 8.99 1.73
C MET A 67 -9.38 8.50 3.19
N PRO A 68 -10.05 9.10 4.20
CA PRO A 68 -9.94 8.62 5.58
C PRO A 68 -10.62 7.28 5.88
N ILE A 69 -11.40 6.74 4.93
CA ILE A 69 -12.07 5.44 5.04
C ILE A 69 -11.24 4.34 4.36
N VAL A 70 -10.68 4.64 3.18
CA VAL A 70 -9.88 3.71 2.36
C VAL A 70 -8.43 3.64 2.82
N TYR A 71 -7.93 4.68 3.49
CA TYR A 71 -6.58 4.73 4.05
C TYR A 71 -6.65 5.15 5.53
N ASP A 72 -5.70 5.94 5.99
CA ASP A 72 -5.66 6.39 7.39
C ASP A 72 -6.79 7.36 7.75
N PRO A 73 -7.44 7.20 8.93
CA PRO A 73 -7.07 6.28 10.00
C PRO A 73 -7.80 4.92 9.98
N THR A 74 -8.86 4.77 9.18
CA THR A 74 -9.78 3.61 9.28
C THR A 74 -9.12 2.29 8.87
N ILE A 75 -8.11 2.33 7.99
CA ILE A 75 -7.37 1.14 7.56
C ILE A 75 -6.70 0.39 8.72
N ALA A 76 -6.32 1.10 9.79
CA ALA A 76 -5.77 0.46 10.98
C ALA A 76 -6.73 -0.58 11.55
N ASP A 77 -8.03 -0.26 11.66
CA ASP A 77 -9.04 -1.18 12.21
C ASP A 77 -9.15 -2.48 11.39
N THR A 78 -9.00 -2.43 10.06
CA THR A 78 -9.00 -3.65 9.24
C THR A 78 -7.69 -4.40 9.31
N ILE A 79 -6.55 -3.71 9.42
CA ILE A 79 -5.26 -4.36 9.64
C ILE A 79 -5.25 -5.09 10.97
N GLU A 80 -5.73 -4.49 12.06
CA GLU A 80 -5.70 -5.13 13.38
C GLU A 80 -6.56 -6.40 13.45
N ASN A 81 -7.61 -6.47 12.62
CA ASN A 81 -8.59 -7.55 12.58
C ASN A 81 -8.57 -8.33 11.24
N TYR A 82 -7.51 -8.20 10.44
CA TYR A 82 -7.47 -8.70 9.06
C TYR A 82 -7.78 -10.20 8.97
N SER A 83 -7.19 -11.00 9.86
CA SER A 83 -7.38 -12.45 9.85
C SER A 83 -8.83 -12.85 10.13
N GLU A 84 -9.53 -12.09 10.98
CA GLU A 84 -10.95 -12.33 11.29
C GLU A 84 -11.87 -11.84 10.17
N LEU A 85 -11.50 -10.75 9.50
CA LEU A 85 -12.27 -10.10 8.45
C LEU A 85 -11.93 -10.60 7.04
N PHE A 86 -10.96 -11.50 6.90
CA PHE A 86 -10.46 -11.95 5.60
C PHE A 86 -11.56 -12.65 4.80
N VAL A 87 -11.87 -12.09 3.62
CA VAL A 87 -12.77 -12.69 2.64
C VAL A 87 -11.99 -13.10 1.39
N GLU A 88 -11.12 -12.23 0.90
CA GLU A 88 -10.35 -12.45 -0.33
C GLU A 88 -9.05 -11.64 -0.35
N PRO A 89 -8.04 -12.05 -1.14
CA PRO A 89 -6.70 -11.48 -1.11
C PRO A 89 -6.57 -10.12 -1.83
N GLN A 90 -7.64 -9.60 -2.44
CA GLN A 90 -7.65 -8.32 -3.16
C GLN A 90 -6.56 -8.23 -4.26
N GLY A 91 -6.23 -9.36 -4.88
CA GLY A 91 -5.19 -9.46 -5.91
C GLY A 91 -3.75 -9.28 -5.40
N ALA A 92 -3.52 -9.30 -4.08
CA ALA A 92 -2.19 -9.20 -3.49
C ALA A 92 -1.40 -10.52 -3.59
N ALA A 93 -0.07 -10.40 -3.62
CA ALA A 93 0.85 -11.53 -3.54
C ALA A 93 1.35 -11.71 -2.10
N PHE A 94 1.31 -12.96 -1.61
CA PHE A 94 1.77 -13.33 -0.27
C PHE A 94 3.04 -14.15 -0.42
N LEU A 95 4.17 -13.59 0.00
CA LEU A 95 5.49 -14.21 -0.10
C LEU A 95 5.89 -14.77 1.27
N ASP A 96 6.00 -16.09 1.38
CA ASP A 96 6.45 -16.76 2.61
C ASP A 96 7.98 -16.92 2.60
N ILE A 97 8.64 -16.40 3.64
CA ILE A 97 10.09 -16.49 3.80
C ILE A 97 10.64 -17.93 3.87
N ASN A 98 9.80 -18.91 4.20
CA ASN A 98 10.18 -20.32 4.22
C ASN A 98 10.24 -20.96 2.83
N HIS A 99 9.64 -20.31 1.84
CA HIS A 99 9.50 -20.82 0.48
C HIS A 99 10.05 -19.85 -0.58
N PRO A 100 11.34 -19.46 -0.51
CA PRO A 100 11.95 -18.55 -1.49
C PRO A 100 11.91 -19.08 -2.93
N GLU A 101 11.81 -20.39 -3.13
CA GLU A 101 11.63 -21.03 -4.44
C GLU A 101 10.30 -20.66 -5.12
N ASN A 102 9.28 -20.27 -4.34
CA ASN A 102 7.94 -19.98 -4.85
C ASN A 102 7.76 -18.52 -5.28
N ILE A 103 8.72 -17.63 -5.00
CA ILE A 103 8.61 -16.19 -5.26
C ILE A 103 8.14 -15.91 -6.69
N GLN A 104 8.83 -16.48 -7.68
CA GLN A 104 8.53 -16.24 -9.09
C GLN A 104 7.11 -16.71 -9.46
N SER A 105 6.71 -17.90 -9.00
CA SER A 105 5.36 -18.41 -9.26
C SER A 105 4.29 -17.59 -8.55
N THR A 106 4.51 -17.14 -7.31
CA THR A 106 3.55 -16.32 -6.57
C THR A 106 3.34 -14.98 -7.28
N LEU A 107 4.41 -14.29 -7.68
CA LEU A 107 4.30 -13.03 -8.42
C LEU A 107 3.58 -13.21 -9.76
N LYS A 108 3.90 -14.27 -10.52
CA LYS A 108 3.23 -14.57 -11.78
C LYS A 108 1.74 -14.87 -11.59
N ASN A 109 1.38 -15.66 -10.59
CA ASN A 109 0.00 -16.01 -10.28
C ASN A 109 -0.80 -14.79 -9.84
N ALA A 110 -0.25 -13.98 -8.93
CA ALA A 110 -0.89 -12.76 -8.45
C ALA A 110 -1.04 -11.71 -9.56
N ALA A 111 -0.06 -11.60 -10.47
CA ALA A 111 -0.19 -10.75 -11.65
C ALA A 111 -1.33 -11.20 -12.57
N ASN A 112 -1.65 -12.49 -12.63
CA ASN A 112 -2.76 -13.03 -13.44
C ASN A 112 -2.76 -12.52 -14.90
N GLY A 113 -1.59 -12.49 -15.52
CA GLY A 113 -1.40 -12.03 -16.90
C GLY A 113 -1.37 -10.50 -17.09
N ARG A 114 -1.48 -9.72 -16.01
CA ARG A 114 -1.34 -8.25 -16.04
C ARG A 114 0.11 -7.83 -16.30
N ASP A 115 0.27 -6.72 -17.03
CA ASP A 115 1.56 -6.03 -17.24
C ASP A 115 1.84 -5.11 -16.04
N ILE A 116 2.50 -5.64 -15.02
CA ILE A 116 2.77 -4.92 -13.77
C ILE A 116 3.90 -3.90 -13.98
N LYS A 117 3.64 -2.66 -13.57
CA LYS A 117 4.57 -1.51 -13.65
C LYS A 117 4.83 -0.87 -12.30
N LEU A 118 3.97 -1.08 -11.32
CA LEU A 118 4.14 -0.57 -9.95
C LEU A 118 3.85 -1.70 -8.95
N LEU A 119 4.83 -1.96 -8.09
CA LEU A 119 4.65 -2.79 -6.91
C LEU A 119 4.70 -1.92 -5.67
N VAL A 120 3.73 -2.08 -4.77
CA VAL A 120 3.87 -1.67 -3.38
C VAL A 120 4.09 -2.93 -2.57
N VAL A 121 5.23 -3.01 -1.90
CA VAL A 121 5.61 -4.14 -1.05
C VAL A 121 5.75 -3.68 0.38
N SER A 122 5.34 -4.53 1.32
CA SER A 122 5.54 -4.33 2.76
C SER A 122 5.94 -5.63 3.45
N ASP A 123 6.74 -5.55 4.53
CA ASP A 123 6.89 -6.63 5.50
C ASP A 123 6.08 -6.39 6.80
N ALA A 124 5.36 -5.26 6.85
CA ALA A 124 4.42 -4.87 7.89
C ALA A 124 5.00 -4.88 9.31
N GLU A 125 6.32 -4.70 9.44
CA GLU A 125 6.96 -4.57 10.75
C GLU A 125 6.81 -3.17 11.33
N GLY A 126 6.75 -2.17 10.46
CA GLY A 126 6.91 -0.76 10.79
C GLY A 126 5.68 0.08 10.54
N ILE A 127 4.46 -0.50 10.52
CA ILE A 127 3.25 0.23 10.14
C ILE A 127 3.08 1.49 10.99
N LEU A 128 2.99 2.64 10.32
CA LEU A 128 2.95 3.94 10.98
C LEU A 128 1.84 3.99 12.04
N GLY A 129 2.23 4.25 13.29
CA GLY A 129 1.32 4.41 14.43
C GLY A 129 0.90 3.12 15.14
N ILE A 130 0.95 1.95 14.48
CA ILE A 130 0.45 0.68 15.05
C ILE A 130 1.48 -0.47 15.11
N GLY A 131 2.64 -0.32 14.45
CA GLY A 131 3.78 -1.24 14.60
C GLY A 131 3.67 -2.53 13.79
N ASP A 132 4.08 -3.65 14.40
CA ASP A 132 4.19 -4.95 13.74
C ASP A 132 2.83 -5.67 13.68
N TRP A 133 2.32 -5.87 12.47
CA TRP A 133 1.07 -6.62 12.23
C TRP A 133 1.25 -7.82 11.29
N GLY A 134 2.49 -8.20 10.99
CA GLY A 134 2.84 -9.31 10.12
C GLY A 134 2.02 -9.32 8.82
N VAL A 135 1.57 -10.49 8.36
CA VAL A 135 0.83 -10.58 7.08
C VAL A 135 -0.42 -9.69 6.98
N GLN A 136 -1.00 -9.26 8.11
CA GLN A 136 -2.20 -8.40 8.12
C GLN A 136 -1.95 -7.02 7.51
N GLY A 137 -0.70 -6.56 7.48
CA GLY A 137 -0.34 -5.27 6.89
C GLY A 137 -0.41 -5.21 5.36
N VAL A 138 -0.77 -6.31 4.67
CA VAL A 138 -1.01 -6.31 3.21
C VAL A 138 -2.04 -5.27 2.79
N ASP A 139 -3.00 -4.95 3.67
CA ASP A 139 -4.02 -3.92 3.47
C ASP A 139 -3.40 -2.55 3.17
N ILE A 140 -2.26 -2.21 3.78
CA ILE A 140 -1.54 -0.96 3.47
C ILE A 140 -1.13 -0.93 2.01
N ALA A 141 -0.50 -2.00 1.53
CA ALA A 141 -0.02 -2.05 0.14
C ALA A 141 -1.20 -1.94 -0.85
N VAL A 142 -2.32 -2.60 -0.56
CA VAL A 142 -3.55 -2.47 -1.35
C VAL A 142 -4.10 -1.03 -1.30
N GLY A 143 -4.20 -0.45 -0.10
CA GLY A 143 -4.67 0.92 0.12
C GLY A 143 -3.84 1.97 -0.61
N LYS A 144 -2.50 1.86 -0.55
CA LYS A 144 -1.59 2.73 -1.30
C LYS A 144 -1.85 2.67 -2.79
N LEU A 145 -2.05 1.48 -3.36
CA LEU A 145 -2.34 1.32 -4.79
C LEU A 145 -3.69 1.93 -5.19
N MET A 146 -4.69 1.86 -4.31
CA MET A 146 -5.96 2.59 -4.51
C MET A 146 -5.72 4.10 -4.57
N VAL A 147 -4.89 4.64 -3.66
CA VAL A 147 -4.53 6.07 -3.64
C VAL A 147 -3.72 6.46 -4.88
N TYR A 148 -2.75 5.64 -5.33
CA TYR A 148 -2.02 5.87 -6.59
C TYR A 148 -2.96 6.03 -7.78
N THR A 149 -3.98 5.19 -7.88
CA THR A 149 -4.95 5.25 -8.97
C THR A 149 -5.76 6.55 -8.92
N VAL A 150 -6.28 6.92 -7.75
CA VAL A 150 -7.17 8.09 -7.62
C VAL A 150 -6.41 9.42 -7.63
N ALA A 151 -5.23 9.48 -7.01
CA ALA A 151 -4.47 10.70 -6.87
C ALA A 151 -3.56 10.98 -8.08
N ALA A 152 -2.98 9.94 -8.68
CA ALA A 152 -2.00 10.07 -9.76
C ALA A 152 -2.47 9.51 -11.11
N GLY A 153 -3.66 8.87 -11.17
CA GLY A 153 -4.20 8.31 -12.42
C GLY A 153 -3.46 7.06 -12.90
N ILE A 154 -2.76 6.35 -12.01
CA ILE A 154 -2.10 5.09 -12.35
C ILE A 154 -3.17 4.03 -12.69
N ASP A 155 -2.97 3.32 -13.80
CA ASP A 155 -3.90 2.28 -14.24
C ASP A 155 -3.90 1.10 -13.24
N PRO A 156 -5.04 0.79 -12.58
CA PRO A 156 -5.11 -0.27 -11.58
C PRO A 156 -4.90 -1.68 -12.16
N SER A 157 -4.96 -1.85 -13.49
CA SER A 157 -4.60 -3.11 -14.13
C SER A 157 -3.08 -3.35 -14.20
N THR A 158 -2.27 -2.33 -13.88
CA THR A 158 -0.79 -2.38 -13.97
C THR A 158 -0.09 -2.39 -12.60
N VAL A 159 -0.84 -2.58 -11.51
CA VAL A 159 -0.30 -2.53 -10.15
C VAL A 159 -0.46 -3.84 -9.41
N LEU A 160 0.46 -4.15 -8.48
CA LEU A 160 0.35 -5.34 -7.65
C LEU A 160 0.84 -5.05 -6.21
N ALA A 161 0.01 -5.38 -5.23
CA ALA A 161 0.36 -5.33 -3.81
C ALA A 161 1.11 -6.61 -3.43
N VAL A 162 2.13 -6.49 -2.59
CA VAL A 162 2.93 -7.61 -2.11
C VAL A 162 3.12 -7.50 -0.61
N VAL A 163 2.92 -8.61 0.10
CA VAL A 163 3.34 -8.73 1.50
C VAL A 163 4.41 -9.81 1.61
N ILE A 164 5.50 -9.49 2.32
CA ILE A 164 6.55 -10.43 2.67
C ILE A 164 6.31 -10.90 4.10
N ASP A 165 5.83 -12.13 4.24
CA ASP A 165 5.62 -12.77 5.52
C ASP A 165 6.93 -13.38 6.04
N ALA A 166 7.72 -12.54 6.70
CA ALA A 166 8.95 -12.92 7.38
C ALA A 166 8.73 -13.37 8.84
N GLY A 167 7.49 -13.66 9.23
CA GLY A 167 7.06 -13.82 10.63
C GLY A 167 6.66 -12.48 11.26
N THR A 168 6.29 -12.52 12.54
CA THR A 168 5.89 -11.34 13.33
C THR A 168 6.41 -11.47 14.76
N ASN A 169 6.80 -10.35 15.38
CA ASN A 169 7.12 -10.31 16.82
C ASN A 169 5.91 -9.87 17.66
N ASN A 170 4.75 -9.70 17.04
CA ASN A 170 3.52 -9.36 17.74
C ASN A 170 2.97 -10.58 18.47
N GLU A 171 3.18 -10.62 19.78
CA GLU A 171 2.72 -11.69 20.68
C GLU A 171 1.21 -11.94 20.64
N LYS A 172 0.40 -10.92 20.29
CA LYS A 172 -1.05 -11.10 20.11
C LYS A 172 -1.32 -12.01 18.91
N LEU A 173 -0.68 -11.73 17.78
CA LEU A 173 -0.85 -12.50 16.54
C LEU A 173 -0.27 -13.91 16.66
N LEU A 174 0.88 -14.07 17.32
CA LEU A 174 1.49 -15.38 17.53
C LEU A 174 0.60 -16.33 18.36
N LYS A 175 -0.23 -15.78 19.26
CA LYS A 175 -1.15 -16.54 20.13
C LYS A 175 -2.55 -16.68 19.55
N ASP A 176 -2.89 -15.88 18.54
CA ASP A 176 -4.19 -15.89 17.91
C ASP A 176 -4.36 -17.16 17.05
N PRO A 177 -5.33 -18.04 17.33
CA PRO A 177 -5.58 -19.22 16.50
C PRO A 177 -6.01 -18.86 15.08
N MET A 178 -6.68 -17.72 14.87
CA MET A 178 -7.20 -17.30 13.56
C MET A 178 -6.16 -16.55 12.72
N TYR A 179 -5.03 -16.16 13.29
CA TYR A 179 -3.97 -15.48 12.53
C TYR A 179 -3.52 -16.29 11.31
N LEU A 180 -3.61 -15.66 10.13
CA LEU A 180 -3.37 -16.29 8.82
C LEU A 180 -1.88 -16.33 8.42
N GLY A 181 -1.01 -15.60 9.12
CA GLY A 181 0.41 -15.52 8.80
C GLY A 181 1.27 -16.55 9.54
N ASN A 182 2.56 -16.48 9.27
CA ASN A 182 3.59 -17.30 9.90
C ASN A 182 3.67 -17.07 11.42
N LYS A 183 3.47 -18.15 12.20
CA LYS A 183 3.51 -18.13 13.68
C LYS A 183 4.91 -18.34 14.24
N PHE A 184 5.85 -17.49 13.82
CA PHE A 184 7.20 -17.40 14.41
C PHE A 184 7.72 -15.95 14.40
N ASN A 185 8.69 -15.69 15.28
CA ASN A 185 9.36 -14.39 15.38
C ASN A 185 10.11 -14.03 14.10
N ARG A 186 10.16 -12.73 13.78
CA ARG A 186 10.72 -12.23 12.52
C ARG A 186 12.11 -12.79 12.22
N VAL A 187 12.28 -13.31 11.00
CA VAL A 187 13.59 -13.68 10.47
C VAL A 187 14.41 -12.42 10.20
N ARG A 188 15.68 -12.43 10.59
CA ARG A 188 16.61 -11.29 10.51
C ARG A 188 17.92 -11.66 9.80
N GLY A 189 18.69 -10.62 9.47
CA GLY A 189 20.04 -10.76 8.94
C GLY A 189 20.06 -11.36 7.54
N ASP A 190 21.14 -12.08 7.23
CA ASP A 190 21.44 -12.57 5.88
C ASP A 190 20.29 -13.38 5.28
N LYS A 191 19.64 -14.25 6.05
CA LYS A 191 18.49 -15.03 5.56
C LYS A 191 17.35 -14.14 5.04
N TYR A 192 17.09 -13.02 5.72
CA TYR A 192 16.06 -12.06 5.29
C TYR A 192 16.53 -11.28 4.06
N TYR A 193 17.76 -10.77 4.04
CA TYR A 193 18.28 -10.02 2.90
C TYR A 193 18.43 -10.88 1.64
N ASP A 194 18.85 -12.14 1.76
CA ASP A 194 18.87 -13.11 0.67
C ASP A 194 17.46 -13.33 0.07
N PHE A 195 16.42 -13.28 0.91
CA PHE A 195 15.04 -13.37 0.46
C PHE A 195 14.63 -12.12 -0.31
N ILE A 196 14.94 -10.93 0.21
CA ILE A 196 14.68 -9.65 -0.48
C ILE A 196 15.41 -9.61 -1.82
N ASP A 197 16.68 -10.03 -1.89
CA ASP A 197 17.44 -10.10 -3.14
C ASP A 197 16.77 -11.01 -4.17
N LYS A 198 16.32 -12.21 -3.76
CA LYS A 198 15.58 -13.11 -4.66
C LYS A 198 14.26 -12.49 -5.12
N PHE A 199 13.54 -11.83 -4.21
CA PHE A 199 12.31 -11.11 -4.54
C PHE A 199 12.55 -10.04 -5.61
N VAL A 200 13.49 -9.13 -5.38
CA VAL A 200 13.80 -8.05 -6.31
C VAL A 200 14.23 -8.60 -7.67
N ASN A 201 15.13 -9.59 -7.69
CA ASN A 201 15.60 -10.21 -8.94
C ASN A 201 14.46 -10.86 -9.73
N HIS A 202 13.56 -11.57 -9.07
CA HIS A 202 12.40 -12.18 -9.72
C HIS A 202 11.38 -11.13 -10.19
N ALA A 203 11.15 -10.07 -9.40
CA ALA A 203 10.23 -8.99 -9.76
C ALA A 203 10.71 -8.24 -11.01
N GLU A 204 11.97 -7.79 -11.04
CA GLU A 204 12.58 -7.11 -12.21
C GLU A 204 12.60 -8.02 -13.45
N SER A 205 12.88 -9.30 -13.27
CA SER A 205 12.88 -10.25 -14.38
C SER A 205 11.49 -10.52 -14.96
N LEU A 206 10.44 -10.50 -14.12
CA LEU A 206 9.06 -10.70 -14.56
C LEU A 206 8.45 -9.41 -15.15
N PHE A 207 8.87 -8.26 -14.63
CA PHE A 207 8.27 -6.96 -14.90
C PHE A 207 9.36 -5.94 -15.30
N PRO A 208 9.77 -5.89 -16.58
CA PRO A 208 10.94 -5.11 -17.00
C PRO A 208 10.84 -3.59 -16.83
N ASN A 209 9.63 -3.04 -16.65
CA ASN A 209 9.37 -1.61 -16.47
C ASN A 209 8.88 -1.31 -15.05
N LEU A 210 9.31 -2.10 -14.08
CA LEU A 210 8.85 -2.02 -12.71
C LEU A 210 9.38 -0.77 -12.01
N TYR A 211 8.48 -0.11 -11.29
CA TYR A 211 8.77 0.80 -10.20
C TYR A 211 8.42 0.11 -8.87
N LEU A 212 9.41 -0.05 -7.99
CA LEU A 212 9.27 -0.77 -6.73
C LEU A 212 9.16 0.18 -5.54
N HIS A 213 8.00 0.20 -4.90
CA HIS A 213 7.69 1.02 -3.73
C HIS A 213 7.77 0.17 -2.45
N TRP A 214 8.62 0.56 -1.51
CA TRP A 214 8.75 -0.06 -0.18
C TRP A 214 7.93 0.71 0.86
N GLU A 215 7.07 0.01 1.59
CA GLU A 215 6.16 0.62 2.58
C GLU A 215 6.22 -0.13 3.91
N ASP A 216 6.23 0.61 5.02
CA ASP A 216 6.07 0.09 6.38
C ASP A 216 7.07 -1.00 6.80
N PHE A 217 8.29 -0.89 6.28
CA PHE A 217 9.38 -1.79 6.65
C PHE A 217 9.93 -1.46 8.04
N GLY A 218 10.39 -2.50 8.73
CA GLY A 218 11.08 -2.35 10.01
C GLY A 218 12.24 -1.37 9.94
N ARG A 219 12.43 -0.54 10.98
CA ARG A 219 13.43 0.53 11.00
C ARG A 219 14.84 0.07 10.64
N SER A 220 15.21 -1.15 11.05
CA SER A 220 16.52 -1.75 10.77
C SER A 220 16.68 -2.18 9.31
N ASN A 221 15.58 -2.46 8.61
CA ASN A 221 15.57 -2.99 7.25
C ASN A 221 15.35 -1.89 6.21
N ALA A 222 14.43 -0.95 6.45
CA ALA A 222 13.99 0.04 5.46
C ALA A 222 15.17 0.80 4.82
N SER A 223 16.10 1.32 5.63
CA SER A 223 17.27 2.05 5.12
C SER A 223 18.27 1.14 4.40
N ASN A 224 18.50 -0.07 4.93
CA ASN A 224 19.44 -1.03 4.32
C ASN A 224 18.94 -1.50 2.95
N ILE A 225 17.66 -1.83 2.84
CA ILE A 225 17.01 -2.21 1.58
C ILE A 225 17.10 -1.04 0.60
N LEU A 226 16.64 0.15 0.99
CA LEU A 226 16.65 1.32 0.10
C LEU A 226 18.07 1.61 -0.42
N ASN A 227 19.08 1.64 0.46
CA ASN A 227 20.46 1.91 0.07
C ASN A 227 21.06 0.80 -0.82
N SER A 228 20.56 -0.43 -0.74
CA SER A 228 21.02 -1.55 -1.56
C SER A 228 20.51 -1.49 -3.00
N TYR A 229 19.37 -0.83 -3.23
CA TYR A 229 18.65 -0.88 -4.52
C TYR A 229 18.43 0.47 -5.21
N LYS A 230 18.40 1.61 -4.50
CA LYS A 230 18.08 2.94 -5.07
C LYS A 230 18.96 3.36 -6.25
N ASP A 231 20.19 2.87 -6.33
CA ASP A 231 21.16 3.18 -7.39
C ASP A 231 21.18 2.08 -8.49
N LYS A 232 20.34 1.04 -8.37
CA LYS A 232 20.33 -0.14 -9.25
C LYS A 232 19.00 -0.32 -10.00
N ILE A 233 17.89 0.04 -9.37
CA ILE A 233 16.52 -0.13 -9.91
C ILE A 233 15.69 1.12 -9.65
N ALA A 234 14.58 1.28 -10.37
CA ALA A 234 13.62 2.34 -10.12
C ALA A 234 12.83 2.03 -8.84
N THR A 235 13.26 2.60 -7.71
CA THR A 235 12.67 2.28 -6.41
C THR A 235 12.61 3.45 -5.45
N PHE A 236 11.72 3.35 -4.47
CA PHE A 236 11.40 4.40 -3.52
C PHE A 236 10.87 3.81 -2.21
N ASN A 237 11.16 4.46 -1.10
CA ASN A 237 10.54 4.14 0.20
C ASN A 237 9.78 5.38 0.72
N ASP A 238 8.47 5.28 0.90
CA ASP A 238 7.61 6.43 1.25
C ASP A 238 7.84 6.92 2.69
N ASP A 239 8.09 6.00 3.62
CA ASP A 239 8.39 6.33 5.02
C ASP A 239 9.62 7.23 5.16
N ILE A 240 10.66 6.96 4.37
CA ILE A 240 11.92 7.71 4.41
C ILE A 240 11.86 8.91 3.46
N GLN A 241 11.58 8.67 2.17
CA GLN A 241 11.70 9.69 1.13
C GLN A 241 10.40 10.50 0.99
N GLY A 242 9.25 9.84 0.92
CA GLY A 242 7.95 10.50 0.75
C GLY A 242 7.60 11.44 1.90
N THR A 243 7.77 10.97 3.13
CA THR A 243 7.58 11.78 4.33
C THR A 243 8.55 12.96 4.36
N GLY A 244 9.81 12.77 3.95
CA GLY A 244 10.77 13.87 3.81
C GLY A 244 10.33 14.93 2.81
N ILE A 245 9.85 14.51 1.64
CA ILE A 245 9.39 15.40 0.56
C ILE A 245 8.20 16.25 1.01
N VAL A 246 7.17 15.64 1.59
CA VAL A 246 5.96 16.39 2.00
C VAL A 246 6.24 17.36 3.14
N VAL A 247 7.13 17.00 4.08
CA VAL A 247 7.53 17.90 5.17
C VAL A 247 8.37 19.05 4.64
N LEU A 248 9.33 18.79 3.74
CA LEU A 248 10.11 19.86 3.11
C LEU A 248 9.20 20.83 2.37
N ALA A 249 8.22 20.34 1.60
CA ALA A 249 7.24 21.18 0.92
C ALA A 249 6.46 22.08 1.90
N GLY A 250 6.04 21.53 3.05
CA GLY A 250 5.41 22.30 4.12
C GLY A 250 6.32 23.38 4.71
N VAL A 251 7.59 23.05 4.96
CA VAL A 251 8.60 24.01 5.45
C VAL A 251 8.84 25.14 4.45
N LEU A 252 9.06 24.82 3.17
CA LEU A 252 9.24 25.82 2.12
C LEU A 252 8.01 26.73 1.97
N GLY A 253 6.80 26.16 2.09
CA GLY A 253 5.55 26.93 2.13
C GLY A 253 5.50 27.90 3.31
N ALA A 254 5.87 27.46 4.51
CA ALA A 254 5.92 28.31 5.70
C ALA A 254 6.97 29.43 5.58
N LEU A 255 8.16 29.12 5.05
CA LEU A 255 9.23 30.09 4.83
C LEU A 255 8.85 31.17 3.82
N LYS A 256 8.09 30.79 2.78
CA LYS A 256 7.54 31.77 1.83
C LYS A 256 6.60 32.78 2.49
N ILE A 257 5.85 32.35 3.50
CA ILE A 257 4.95 33.22 4.28
C ILE A 257 5.76 34.10 5.24
N SER A 258 6.76 33.54 5.93
CA SER A 258 7.55 34.29 6.92
C SER A 258 8.63 35.19 6.29
N GLY A 259 8.98 34.97 5.03
CA GLY A 259 10.07 35.66 4.33
C GLY A 259 11.47 35.26 4.83
N GLN A 260 11.58 34.17 5.58
CA GLN A 260 12.84 33.67 6.13
C GLN A 260 13.51 32.66 5.19
N LYS A 261 14.81 32.41 5.40
CA LYS A 261 15.55 31.36 4.68
C LYS A 261 15.56 30.06 5.45
N LEU A 262 15.59 28.95 4.72
CA LEU A 262 15.74 27.59 5.26
C LEU A 262 17.04 27.46 6.07
N THR A 263 18.14 28.00 5.53
CA THR A 263 19.50 27.97 6.11
C THR A 263 19.62 28.74 7.41
N ASP A 264 18.71 29.68 7.69
CA ASP A 264 18.74 30.52 8.89
C ASP A 264 17.92 29.91 10.05
N GLN A 265 17.19 28.82 9.81
CA GLN A 265 16.34 28.18 10.81
C GLN A 265 17.07 27.12 11.62
N THR A 266 16.56 26.85 12.82
CA THR A 266 16.96 25.70 13.63
C THR A 266 15.83 24.69 13.66
N TYR A 267 16.09 23.47 13.18
CA TYR A 267 15.14 22.37 13.15
C TYR A 267 15.41 21.39 14.29
N MET A 268 14.34 20.91 14.93
CA MET A 268 14.41 19.84 15.93
C MET A 268 13.52 18.69 15.48
N SER A 269 14.11 17.51 15.27
CA SER A 269 13.37 16.28 15.03
C SER A 269 13.17 15.53 16.35
N PHE A 270 11.93 15.45 16.81
CA PHE A 270 11.57 14.67 18.00
C PHE A 270 11.13 13.25 17.59
N GLY A 271 12.11 12.43 17.21
CA GLY A 271 11.94 11.04 16.81
C GLY A 271 12.99 10.60 15.79
N ALA A 272 13.75 9.55 16.10
CA ALA A 272 14.84 9.04 15.25
C ALA A 272 14.46 7.76 14.48
N GLY A 273 13.19 7.64 14.07
CA GLY A 273 12.70 6.56 13.21
C GLY A 273 12.97 6.81 11.72
N THR A 274 12.45 5.94 10.85
CA THR A 274 12.54 6.06 9.38
C THR A 274 12.07 7.43 8.89
N ALA A 275 10.86 7.83 9.27
CA ALA A 275 10.29 9.14 8.97
C ALA A 275 11.13 10.30 9.49
N GLY A 276 11.46 10.30 10.78
CA GLY A 276 12.20 11.40 11.40
C GLY A 276 13.59 11.60 10.80
N MET A 277 14.30 10.51 10.50
CA MET A 277 15.61 10.58 9.83
C MET A 277 15.48 10.95 8.34
N GLY A 278 14.44 10.48 7.66
CA GLY A 278 14.12 10.85 6.28
C GLY A 278 13.88 12.36 6.13
N ILE A 279 13.07 12.93 7.03
CA ILE A 279 12.82 14.39 7.11
C ILE A 279 14.11 15.16 7.32
N VAL A 280 14.91 14.78 8.34
CA VAL A 280 16.17 15.49 8.65
C VAL A 280 17.12 15.44 7.46
N LYS A 281 17.23 14.29 6.80
CA LYS A 281 18.07 14.13 5.61
C LYS A 281 17.60 15.01 4.46
N GLN A 282 16.30 14.99 4.14
CA GLN A 282 15.73 15.79 3.05
C GLN A 282 15.90 17.30 3.30
N LEU A 283 15.66 17.76 4.54
CA LEU A 283 15.90 19.15 4.91
C LEU A 283 17.38 19.53 4.80
N HIS A 284 18.29 18.67 5.26
CA HIS A 284 19.72 18.91 5.17
C HIS A 284 20.19 18.97 3.70
N GLU A 285 19.73 18.08 2.83
CA GLU A 285 20.06 18.10 1.40
C GLU A 285 19.60 19.41 0.74
N GLU A 286 18.38 19.87 1.02
CA GLU A 286 17.89 21.17 0.53
C GLU A 286 18.70 22.35 1.10
N MET A 287 19.07 22.32 2.39
CA MET A 287 19.93 23.36 2.97
C MET A 287 21.26 23.44 2.24
N VAL A 288 21.90 22.29 1.96
CA VAL A 288 23.17 22.24 1.21
C VAL A 288 22.99 22.78 -0.22
N GLU A 289 21.86 22.51 -0.87
CA GLU A 289 21.57 23.02 -2.22
C GLU A 289 21.36 24.55 -2.23
N GLN A 290 20.79 25.12 -1.18
CA GLN A 290 20.56 26.57 -1.05
C GLN A 290 21.80 27.38 -0.61
N GLY A 291 22.87 26.71 -0.15
CA GLY A 291 24.16 27.31 0.24
C GLY A 291 24.23 27.74 1.70
#